data_AF-A0A969XXE7-F1
#
_entry.id   AF-A0A969XXE7-F1
#
_cell.length_a   1.000
_cell.length_b   1.000
_cell.length_c   1.000
_cell.angle_alpha   90.00
_cell.angle_beta   90.00
_cell.angle_gamma   90.00
#
_symmetry.space_group_name_H-M   'P 1'
#
loop_
_entity.id
_entity.type
_entity.pdbx_description
1 polymer ?
#
loop_
_entity_poly.entity_id
_entity_poly.type
_entity_poly.pdbx_seq_one_letter_code
_entity_poly.pdbx_strand_id
1 'polypeptide(L)'
;LYEVAVTSTQPAVAVAAAPAAATELVMSEEAVERTRLLSQRALAEVGYRERQLEHLRAEIEREREELAAMRIAFAEEIEAQRRQTSDAGFQRQLKVYETMEPKQAKDILSGLPEELAARYLSRMKTQVAADVMQRFRSPEEQAKLQRLLALMREM
;
A
#
# COMPACT_ATOMS: atom_id res chain seq x y z
N LEU A 1 77.45 -0.21 93.28
CA LEU A 1 77.10 1.13 92.77
C LEU A 1 76.18 0.95 91.56
N TYR A 2 74.91 1.37 91.71
CA TYR A 2 73.86 1.73 90.72
C TYR A 2 73.61 0.81 89.50
N GLU A 3 72.49 0.07 89.42
CA GLU A 3 71.15 0.41 88.82
C GLU A 3 71.22 0.91 87.35
N VAL A 4 70.50 0.33 86.38
CA VAL A 4 69.07 0.63 86.08
C VAL A 4 68.31 -0.54 85.43
N ALA A 5 67.02 -0.53 85.76
CA ALA A 5 65.85 -1.37 85.47
C ALA A 5 65.44 -1.73 84.02
N VAL A 6 64.93 -2.99 83.90
CA VAL A 6 63.63 -3.48 83.37
C VAL A 6 63.17 -3.01 81.97
N THR A 7 62.89 -3.92 81.02
CA THR A 7 61.53 -4.42 80.66
C THR A 7 61.68 -5.44 79.51
N SER A 8 61.28 -6.71 79.65
CA SER A 8 59.94 -7.28 79.41
C SER A 8 59.28 -6.87 78.09
N THR A 9 58.94 -7.88 77.29
CA THR A 9 57.70 -8.06 76.49
C THR A 9 57.96 -8.36 75.00
N GLN A 10 58.03 -9.65 74.66
CA GLN A 10 57.24 -10.20 73.55
C GLN A 10 55.99 -10.85 74.19
N PRO A 11 54.85 -11.08 73.49
CA PRO A 11 54.61 -11.05 72.03
C PRO A 11 53.26 -10.35 71.67
N ALA A 12 52.71 -10.65 70.48
CA ALA A 12 51.33 -10.37 70.00
C ALA A 12 51.20 -9.08 69.13
N VAL A 13 50.55 -9.03 67.97
CA VAL A 13 49.53 -9.88 67.33
C VAL A 13 49.70 -9.77 65.81
N ALA A 14 49.97 -10.89 65.13
CA ALA A 14 49.74 -11.03 63.69
C ALA A 14 48.53 -11.96 63.48
N VAL A 15 47.31 -11.50 63.77
CA VAL A 15 46.07 -12.31 63.57
C VAL A 15 44.85 -11.48 63.11
N ALA A 16 44.91 -10.15 62.98
CA ALA A 16 43.70 -9.36 62.66
C ALA A 16 43.45 -9.07 61.16
N ALA A 17 44.33 -9.49 60.24
CA ALA A 17 44.21 -9.14 58.81
C ALA A 17 43.44 -10.19 57.96
N ALA A 18 43.41 -11.45 58.40
CA ALA A 18 42.80 -12.55 57.65
C ALA A 18 41.24 -12.49 57.53
N PRO A 19 40.46 -12.12 58.58
CA PRO A 19 39.00 -12.10 58.44
C PRO A 19 38.50 -10.88 57.64
N ALA A 20 39.19 -9.74 57.71
CA ALA A 20 38.80 -8.54 56.98
C ALA A 20 38.99 -8.70 55.46
N ALA A 21 40.15 -9.22 55.02
CA ALA A 21 40.42 -9.45 53.59
C ALA A 21 39.52 -10.54 52.99
N ALA A 22 39.20 -11.60 53.75
CA ALA A 22 38.26 -12.63 53.31
C ALA A 22 36.83 -12.09 53.18
N THR A 23 36.40 -11.20 54.09
CA THR A 23 35.08 -10.57 54.02
C THR A 23 34.98 -9.59 52.85
N GLU A 24 36.05 -8.82 52.58
CA GLU A 24 36.11 -7.87 51.47
C GLU A 24 36.11 -8.58 50.10
N LEU A 25 36.81 -9.72 49.99
CA LEU A 25 36.76 -10.58 48.80
C LEU A 25 35.36 -11.18 48.57
N VAL A 26 34.70 -11.71 49.60
CA VAL A 26 33.34 -12.25 49.49
C VAL A 26 32.34 -11.17 49.09
N MET A 27 32.42 -9.96 49.66
CA MET A 27 31.58 -8.83 49.26
C MET A 27 31.84 -8.40 47.81
N SER A 28 33.06 -8.55 47.31
CA SER A 28 33.40 -8.26 45.91
C SER A 28 32.86 -9.33 44.93
N GLU A 29 32.88 -10.60 45.32
CA GLU A 29 32.31 -11.70 44.54
C GLU A 29 30.79 -11.60 44.46
N GLU A 30 30.12 -11.28 45.57
CA GLU A 30 28.68 -11.03 45.62
C GLU A 30 28.28 -9.82 44.73
N ALA A 31 29.10 -8.77 44.72
CA ALA A 31 28.87 -7.61 43.85
C ALA A 31 29.01 -7.96 42.36
N VAL A 32 29.98 -8.80 42.00
CA VAL A 32 30.19 -9.29 40.62
C VAL A 32 29.02 -10.18 40.20
N GLU A 33 28.60 -11.14 41.03
CA GLU A 33 27.47 -12.02 40.72
C GLU A 33 26.15 -11.25 40.62
N ARG A 34 25.91 -10.28 41.49
CA ARG A 34 24.75 -9.39 41.39
C ARG A 34 24.74 -8.61 40.08
N THR A 35 25.89 -8.08 39.68
CA THR A 35 26.03 -7.36 38.40
C THR A 35 25.76 -8.30 37.22
N ARG A 36 26.33 -9.52 37.25
CA ARG A 36 26.11 -10.54 36.22
C ARG A 36 24.63 -10.89 36.06
N LEU A 37 23.91 -11.12 37.16
CA LEU A 37 22.48 -11.43 37.13
C LEU A 37 21.65 -10.27 36.56
N LEU A 38 21.97 -9.03 36.94
CA LEU A 38 21.31 -7.85 36.38
C LEU A 38 21.56 -7.71 34.87
N SER A 39 22.80 -7.92 34.43
CA SER A 39 23.15 -7.91 33.00
C SER A 39 22.44 -9.00 32.22
N GLN A 40 22.37 -10.23 32.75
CA GLN A 40 21.64 -11.33 32.12
C GLN A 40 20.15 -11.02 31.96
N ARG A 41 19.53 -10.46 33.00
CA ARG A 41 18.12 -10.04 32.94
C ARG A 41 17.89 -8.95 31.90
N ALA A 42 18.77 -7.95 31.84
CA ALA A 42 18.69 -6.89 30.85
C ALA A 42 18.81 -7.42 29.41
N LEU A 43 19.74 -8.35 29.16
CA LEU A 43 19.88 -8.99 27.85
C LEU A 43 18.65 -9.81 27.46
N ALA A 44 18.06 -10.55 28.41
CA ALA A 44 16.84 -11.31 28.17
C ALA A 44 15.65 -10.39 27.83
N GLU A 45 15.54 -9.25 28.50
CA GLU A 45 14.50 -8.25 28.22
C GLU A 45 14.67 -7.59 26.85
N VAL A 46 15.91 -7.26 26.47
CA VAL A 46 16.21 -6.75 25.12
C VAL A 46 15.84 -7.78 24.06
N GLY A 47 16.27 -9.04 24.21
CA GLY A 47 15.94 -10.11 23.26
C GLY A 47 14.44 -10.46 23.21
N TYR A 48 13.69 -10.20 24.29
CA TYR A 48 12.23 -10.29 24.26
C TYR A 48 11.62 -9.14 23.43
N ARG A 49 12.05 -7.90 23.67
CA ARG A 49 11.56 -6.72 22.94
C ARG A 49 11.91 -6.77 21.46
N GLU A 50 13.11 -7.24 21.11
CA GLU A 50 13.53 -7.43 19.71
C GLU A 50 12.59 -8.39 18.96
N ARG A 51 12.27 -9.53 19.56
CA ARG A 51 11.31 -10.49 18.98
C ARG A 51 9.91 -9.91 18.83
N GLN A 52 9.45 -9.12 19.81
CA GLN A 52 8.17 -8.43 19.69
C GLN A 52 8.16 -7.41 18.55
N LEU A 53 9.24 -6.64 18.41
CA LEU A 53 9.37 -5.66 17.32
C LEU A 53 9.44 -6.33 15.95
N GLU A 54 10.13 -7.47 15.85
CA GLU A 54 10.19 -8.24 14.62
C GLU A 54 8.81 -8.80 14.23
N HIS A 55 8.06 -9.33 15.20
CA HIS A 55 6.68 -9.77 14.98
C HIS A 55 5.78 -8.63 14.49
N LEU A 56 5.78 -7.49 15.19
CA LEU A 56 4.97 -6.34 14.81
C LEU A 56 5.35 -5.78 13.43
N ARG A 57 6.65 -5.79 13.09
CA ARG A 57 7.10 -5.41 11.74
C ARG A 57 6.54 -6.35 10.68
N ALA A 58 6.57 -7.66 10.93
CA ALA A 58 6.02 -8.64 10.00
C ALA A 58 4.50 -8.48 9.82
N GLU A 59 3.76 -8.20 10.91
CA GLU A 59 2.32 -7.93 10.83
C GLU A 59 2.02 -6.65 10.03
N ILE A 60 2.75 -5.56 10.29
CA ILE A 60 2.57 -4.30 9.55
C ILE A 60 2.86 -4.48 8.06
N GLU A 61 3.92 -5.20 7.69
CA GLU A 61 4.23 -5.45 6.29
C GLU A 61 3.15 -6.32 5.62
N ARG A 62 2.64 -7.34 6.31
CA ARG A 62 1.51 -8.12 5.82
C ARG A 62 0.25 -7.27 5.61
N GLU A 63 -0.11 -6.45 6.60
CA GLU A 63 -1.27 -5.55 6.49
C GLU A 63 -1.10 -4.55 5.33
N ARG A 64 0.12 -4.07 5.08
CA ARG A 64 0.43 -3.19 3.94
C ARG A 64 0.25 -3.90 2.61
N GLU A 65 0.71 -5.14 2.49
CA GLU A 65 0.52 -5.96 1.29
C GLU A 65 -0.96 -6.23 1.02
N GLU A 66 -1.72 -6.62 2.06
CA GLU A 66 -3.16 -6.84 1.97
C GLU A 66 -3.90 -5.54 1.54
N LEU A 67 -3.55 -4.40 2.13
CA LEU A 67 -4.14 -3.11 1.78
C LEU A 67 -3.78 -2.69 0.35
N ALA A 68 -2.53 -2.93 -0.08
CA ALA A 68 -2.12 -2.67 -1.46
C ALA A 68 -2.91 -3.52 -2.46
N ALA A 69 -3.09 -4.81 -2.17
CA ALA A 69 -3.90 -5.71 -2.99
C ALA A 69 -5.38 -5.25 -3.05
N MET A 70 -5.97 -4.89 -1.91
CA MET A 70 -7.35 -4.36 -1.87
C MET A 70 -7.50 -3.08 -2.69
N ARG A 71 -6.52 -2.17 -2.65
CA ARG A 71 -6.55 -0.94 -3.45
C ARG A 71 -6.53 -1.22 -4.95
N ILE A 72 -5.72 -2.18 -5.39
CA ILE A 72 -5.66 -2.58 -6.81
C ILE A 72 -7.00 -3.19 -7.24
N ALA A 73 -7.50 -4.18 -6.48
CA ALA A 73 -8.78 -4.83 -6.79
C ALA A 73 -9.95 -3.83 -6.81
N PHE A 74 -9.97 -2.87 -5.89
CA PHE A 74 -11.00 -1.84 -5.86
C PHE A 74 -10.91 -0.89 -7.06
N ALA A 75 -9.70 -0.52 -7.49
CA ALA A 75 -9.52 0.30 -8.69
C ALA A 75 -9.99 -0.43 -9.95
N GLU A 76 -9.68 -1.72 -10.08
CA GLU A 76 -10.14 -2.57 -11.17
C GLU A 76 -11.67 -2.70 -11.21
N GLU A 77 -12.31 -2.90 -10.05
CA GLU A 77 -13.76 -2.97 -9.94
C GLU A 77 -14.43 -1.65 -10.37
N ILE A 78 -13.89 -0.51 -9.94
CA ILE A 78 -14.39 0.80 -10.37
C ILE A 78 -14.27 0.96 -11.88
N GLU A 79 -13.15 0.57 -12.48
CA GLU A 79 -12.98 0.65 -13.92
C GLU A 79 -13.94 -0.28 -14.67
N ALA A 80 -14.10 -1.52 -14.19
CA ALA A 80 -15.04 -2.48 -14.76
C ALA A 80 -16.48 -1.95 -14.71
N GLN A 81 -16.90 -1.42 -13.56
CA GLN A 81 -18.22 -0.83 -13.37
C GLN A 81 -18.44 0.40 -14.26
N ARG A 82 -17.41 1.26 -14.41
CA ARG A 82 -17.46 2.42 -15.31
C ARG A 82 -17.60 2.00 -16.76
N ARG A 83 -16.82 1.00 -17.21
CA ARG A 83 -16.91 0.44 -18.57
C ARG A 83 -18.29 -0.15 -18.82
N GLN A 84 -18.80 -0.97 -17.90
CA GLN A 84 -20.13 -1.58 -18.01
C GLN A 84 -21.25 -0.53 -18.03
N THR A 85 -21.16 0.50 -17.17
CA THR A 85 -22.16 1.58 -17.13
C THR A 85 -22.12 2.42 -18.40
N SER A 86 -20.91 2.73 -18.89
CA SER A 86 -20.70 3.46 -20.14
C SER A 86 -21.27 2.69 -21.33
N ASP A 87 -20.96 1.39 -21.43
CA ASP A 87 -21.48 0.53 -22.49
C ASP A 87 -22.99 0.35 -22.37
N ALA A 88 -23.55 0.17 -21.18
CA ALA A 88 -25.00 0.07 -20.99
C ALA A 88 -25.73 1.40 -21.30
N GLY A 89 -25.12 2.54 -21.00
CA GLY A 89 -25.62 3.86 -21.38
C GLY A 89 -25.60 4.05 -22.90
N PHE A 90 -24.47 3.73 -23.53
CA PHE A 90 -24.29 3.76 -24.97
C PHE A 90 -25.30 2.86 -25.68
N GLN A 91 -25.47 1.61 -25.25
CA GLN A 91 -26.42 0.66 -25.84
C GLN A 91 -27.88 1.13 -25.72
N ARG A 92 -28.24 1.79 -24.59
CA ARG A 92 -29.58 2.38 -24.44
C ARG A 92 -29.80 3.54 -25.40
N GLN A 93 -28.83 4.46 -25.51
CA GLN A 93 -28.91 5.58 -26.44
C GLN A 93 -28.93 5.10 -27.90
N LEU A 94 -28.11 4.11 -28.25
CA LEU A 94 -28.08 3.47 -29.56
C LEU A 94 -29.47 2.93 -29.94
N LYS A 95 -30.12 2.18 -29.04
CA LYS A 95 -31.47 1.66 -29.28
C LYS A 95 -32.48 2.78 -29.51
N VAL A 96 -32.42 3.87 -28.75
CA VAL A 96 -33.30 5.03 -28.95
C VAL A 96 -33.10 5.63 -30.33
N TYR A 97 -31.84 5.82 -30.74
CA TYR A 97 -31.50 6.33 -32.08
C TYR A 97 -31.90 5.37 -33.21
N GLU A 98 -31.90 4.06 -32.97
CA GLU A 98 -32.38 3.08 -33.95
C GLU A 98 -33.91 3.09 -34.12
N THR A 99 -34.65 3.45 -33.07
CA THR A 99 -36.11 3.43 -33.08
C THR A 99 -36.74 4.74 -33.55
N MET A 100 -35.98 5.83 -33.61
CA MET A 100 -36.49 7.13 -34.04
C MET A 100 -36.43 7.30 -35.56
N GLU A 101 -37.08 8.36 -36.05
CA GLU A 101 -37.08 8.69 -37.47
C GLU A 101 -35.66 8.98 -37.99
N PRO A 102 -35.25 8.43 -39.16
CA PRO A 102 -33.88 8.59 -39.67
C PRO A 102 -33.42 10.03 -39.83
N LYS A 103 -34.36 10.95 -40.11
CA LYS A 103 -34.06 12.40 -40.20
C LYS A 103 -33.68 12.97 -38.83
N GLN A 104 -34.41 12.59 -37.77
CA GLN A 104 -34.14 13.04 -36.40
C GLN A 104 -32.81 12.48 -35.90
N ALA A 105 -32.54 11.19 -36.17
CA ALA A 105 -31.26 10.58 -35.86
C ALA A 105 -30.10 11.30 -36.57
N LYS A 106 -30.26 11.62 -37.87
CA LYS A 106 -29.25 12.41 -38.61
C LYS A 106 -28.97 13.74 -37.94
N ASP A 107 -30.01 14.50 -37.58
CA ASP A 107 -29.88 15.84 -37.00
C ASP A 107 -29.15 15.78 -35.64
N ILE A 108 -29.46 14.79 -34.80
CA ILE A 108 -28.76 14.56 -33.52
C ILE A 108 -27.30 14.18 -33.76
N LEU A 109 -27.03 13.18 -34.62
CA LEU A 109 -25.66 12.71 -34.91
C LEU A 109 -24.81 13.81 -35.56
N SER A 110 -25.42 14.71 -36.32
CA SER A 110 -24.75 15.87 -36.92
C SER A 110 -24.27 16.88 -35.87
N GLY A 111 -24.93 16.94 -34.71
CA GLY A 111 -24.50 17.77 -33.58
C GLY A 111 -23.41 17.13 -32.70
N LEU A 112 -23.12 15.85 -32.86
CA LEU A 112 -22.09 15.15 -32.09
C LEU A 112 -20.69 15.33 -32.70
N PRO A 113 -19.63 15.15 -31.87
CA PRO A 113 -18.26 14.95 -32.35
C PRO A 113 -18.19 13.80 -33.36
N GLU A 114 -17.31 13.92 -34.35
CA GLU A 114 -17.24 13.00 -35.49
C GLU A 114 -16.93 11.55 -35.05
N GLU A 115 -16.06 11.39 -34.05
CA GLU A 115 -15.67 10.09 -33.50
C GLU A 115 -16.86 9.41 -32.80
N LEU A 116 -17.65 10.17 -32.03
CA LEU A 116 -18.84 9.63 -31.36
C LEU A 116 -19.95 9.30 -32.36
N ALA A 117 -20.18 10.17 -33.34
CA ALA A 117 -21.16 9.94 -34.39
C ALA A 117 -20.80 8.68 -35.22
N ALA A 118 -19.52 8.53 -35.59
CA ALA A 118 -19.00 7.35 -36.29
C ALA A 118 -19.18 6.08 -35.43
N ARG A 119 -18.88 6.14 -34.13
CA ARG A 119 -19.08 5.03 -33.19
C ARG A 119 -20.54 4.61 -33.06
N TYR A 120 -21.48 5.55 -33.04
CA TYR A 120 -22.91 5.23 -33.06
C TYR A 120 -23.33 4.59 -34.38
N LEU A 121 -22.97 5.20 -35.51
CA LEU A 121 -23.32 4.69 -36.85
C LEU A 121 -22.74 3.29 -37.13
N SER A 122 -21.52 2.99 -36.65
CA SER A 122 -20.91 1.66 -36.84
C SER A 122 -21.53 0.56 -35.99
N ARG A 123 -22.13 0.92 -34.84
CA ARG A 123 -22.79 -0.03 -33.93
C ARG A 123 -24.29 -0.18 -34.21
N MET A 124 -24.88 0.72 -34.99
CA MET A 124 -26.26 0.62 -35.46
C MET A 124 -26.44 -0.59 -36.39
N LYS A 125 -27.67 -1.11 -36.45
CA LYS A 125 -28.10 -2.04 -37.50
C LYS A 125 -27.83 -1.44 -38.87
N THR A 126 -27.20 -2.21 -39.76
CA THR A 126 -26.73 -1.78 -41.08
C THR A 126 -27.79 -1.05 -41.90
N GLN A 127 -29.03 -1.56 -41.89
CA GLN A 127 -30.15 -0.93 -42.61
C GLN A 127 -30.50 0.45 -42.04
N VAL A 128 -30.62 0.57 -40.71
CA VAL A 128 -30.93 1.83 -40.04
C VAL A 128 -29.83 2.86 -40.26
N ALA A 129 -28.56 2.43 -40.13
CA ALA A 129 -27.42 3.29 -40.41
C ALA A 129 -27.44 3.80 -41.86
N ALA A 130 -27.74 2.94 -42.83
CA ALA A 130 -27.87 3.33 -44.23
C ALA A 130 -28.98 4.36 -44.45
N ASP A 131 -30.15 4.15 -43.84
CA ASP A 131 -31.29 5.07 -43.95
C ASP A 131 -30.97 6.46 -43.37
N VAL A 132 -30.23 6.50 -42.26
CA VAL A 132 -29.76 7.74 -41.63
C VAL A 132 -28.73 8.43 -42.51
N MET A 133 -27.74 7.69 -43.02
CA MET A 133 -26.69 8.24 -43.91
C MET A 133 -27.26 8.85 -45.19
N GLN A 134 -28.33 8.27 -45.75
CA GLN A 134 -29.04 8.82 -46.92
C GLN A 134 -29.74 10.18 -46.65
N ARG A 135 -29.89 10.58 -45.38
CA ARG A 135 -30.47 11.89 -45.01
C ARG A 135 -29.45 13.03 -45.00
N PHE A 136 -28.15 12.74 -45.07
CA PHE A 136 -27.12 13.75 -45.31
C PHE A 136 -27.20 14.15 -46.79
N ARG A 137 -27.75 15.32 -47.10
CA ARG A 137 -28.05 15.73 -48.49
C ARG A 137 -27.32 17.00 -48.91
N SER A 138 -26.96 17.88 -47.99
CA SER A 138 -26.20 19.08 -48.35
C SER A 138 -24.74 18.74 -48.71
N PRO A 139 -24.05 19.57 -49.49
CA PRO A 139 -22.64 19.36 -49.80
C PRO A 139 -21.75 19.28 -48.55
N GLU A 140 -22.04 20.10 -47.55
CA GLU A 140 -21.32 20.10 -46.26
C GLU A 140 -21.61 18.83 -45.44
N GLU A 141 -22.86 18.40 -45.42
CA GLU A 141 -23.28 17.15 -44.77
C GLU A 141 -22.63 15.94 -45.43
N GLN A 142 -22.50 15.93 -46.75
CA GLN A 142 -21.82 14.87 -47.51
C GLN A 142 -20.31 14.83 -47.21
N ALA A 143 -19.66 15.98 -47.09
CA ALA A 143 -18.25 16.04 -46.67
C ALA A 143 -18.06 15.54 -45.23
N LYS A 144 -19.01 15.83 -44.32
CA LYS A 144 -19.01 15.26 -42.97
C LYS A 144 -19.22 13.74 -43.01
N LEU A 145 -20.17 13.25 -43.80
CA LEU A 145 -20.43 11.82 -43.97
C LEU A 145 -19.18 11.07 -44.46
N GLN A 146 -18.42 11.63 -45.40
CA GLN A 146 -17.16 11.02 -45.85
C GLN A 146 -16.13 10.87 -44.72
N ARG A 147 -16.00 11.88 -43.84
CA ARG A 147 -15.13 11.82 -42.66
C ARG A 147 -15.60 10.77 -41.66
N LEU A 148 -16.90 10.69 -41.39
CA LEU A 148 -17.49 9.65 -40.54
C LEU A 148 -17.21 8.25 -41.11
N LEU A 149 -17.37 8.07 -42.42
CA LEU A 149 -17.08 6.80 -43.09
C LEU A 149 -15.60 6.43 -43.09
N ALA A 150 -14.69 7.41 -43.06
CA ALA A 150 -13.26 7.16 -42.90
C ALA A 150 -12.96 6.66 -41.47
N LEU A 151 -13.45 7.38 -40.45
CA LEU A 151 -13.33 6.98 -39.05
C LEU A 151 -13.91 5.59 -38.78
N MET A 152 -15.04 5.24 -39.41
CA MET A 152 -15.65 3.92 -39.30
C MET A 152 -14.81 2.78 -39.86
N ARG A 153 -13.88 3.04 -40.79
CA ARG A 153 -12.96 2.02 -41.34
C ARG A 153 -11.72 1.83 -40.49
N GLU A 154 -11.37 2.81 -39.67
CA GLU A 154 -10.18 2.81 -38.83
C GLU A 154 -10.44 2.27 -37.42
N MET A 155 -11.71 2.14 -37.02
CA MET A 155 -12.17 1.49 -35.78
C MET A 155 -12.24 -0.03 -35.89
#